data_AF-A0A942L7Y3-F1
#
_entry.id   AF-A0A942L7Y3-F1
#
_cell.length_a   1.000
_cell.length_b   1.000
_cell.length_c   1.000
_cell.angle_alpha   90.00
_cell.angle_beta   90.00
_cell.angle_gamma   90.00
#
_symmetry.space_group_name_H-M   'P 1'
#
loop_
_entity.id
_entity.type
_entity.pdbx_description
1 polymer ?
#
loop_
_entity_poly.entity_id
_entity_poly.type
_entity_poly.pdbx_seq_one_letter_code
_entity_poly.pdbx_strand_id
1 'polypeptide(L)'
;YHALGELIHISKALPNQPKIYEYDKMILPHLFYHLNEKALTSIEQTLKNTKSIEMDQELMNTAIEFLRNNLNVTDTANRLHVHRNTLIYRLGKIKSITGYDIKNFIEATNFYLLYLKKILIK
;
A
#
# COMPACT_ATOMS: atom_id res chain seq x y z
N TYR A 1 -17.52 10.07 -18.19
CA TYR A 1 -16.80 11.31 -17.88
C TYR A 1 -16.54 11.49 -16.38
N HIS A 2 -17.51 11.29 -15.47
CA HIS A 2 -17.28 11.36 -14.01
C HIS A 2 -16.18 10.44 -13.48
N ALA A 3 -16.22 9.15 -13.82
CA ALA A 3 -15.22 8.18 -13.38
C ALA A 3 -13.76 8.53 -13.76
N LEU A 4 -13.54 9.21 -14.89
CA LEU A 4 -12.19 9.58 -15.34
C LEU A 4 -11.59 10.71 -14.50
N GLY A 5 -12.42 11.68 -14.08
CA GLY A 5 -11.99 12.77 -13.20
C GLY A 5 -11.64 12.26 -11.79
N GLU A 6 -12.43 11.31 -11.27
CA GLU A 6 -12.21 10.67 -9.98
C GLU A 6 -10.94 9.83 -9.96
N LEU A 7 -10.71 9.02 -10.99
CA LEU A 7 -9.46 8.26 -11.13
C LEU A 7 -8.23 9.17 -11.17
N ILE A 8 -8.31 10.33 -11.84
CA ILE A 8 -7.22 11.32 -11.84
C ILE A 8 -6.98 11.89 -10.44
N HIS A 9 -8.03 12.07 -9.63
CA HIS A 9 -7.88 12.53 -8.26
C HIS A 9 -7.21 11.47 -7.38
N ILE A 10 -7.70 10.23 -7.43
CA ILE A 10 -7.15 9.08 -6.71
C ILE A 10 -5.69 8.81 -7.12
N SER A 11 -5.40 8.91 -8.41
CA SER A 11 -4.06 8.66 -8.95
C SER A 11 -3.03 9.69 -8.49
N LYS A 12 -3.44 10.96 -8.35
CA LYS A 12 -2.59 12.03 -7.80
C LYS A 12 -2.24 11.83 -6.33
N ALA A 13 -3.12 11.21 -5.55
CA ALA A 13 -2.88 10.93 -4.14
C ALA A 13 -1.88 9.77 -3.91
N LEU A 14 -1.68 8.91 -4.92
CA LEU A 14 -0.74 7.79 -4.87
C LEU A 14 0.71 8.23 -5.17
N PRO A 15 1.72 7.69 -4.47
CA PRO A 15 3.13 8.03 -4.66
C PRO A 15 3.69 7.42 -5.94
N ASN A 16 4.71 8.07 -6.49
CA ASN A 16 5.34 7.73 -7.77
C ASN A 16 4.28 7.63 -8.88
N GLN A 17 3.72 8.78 -9.26
CA GLN A 17 2.65 8.89 -10.24
C GLN A 17 3.13 8.44 -11.62
N PRO A 18 2.81 7.22 -12.12
CA PRO A 18 3.12 6.88 -13.51
C PRO A 18 2.38 7.83 -14.46
N LYS A 19 2.99 8.17 -15.59
CA LYS A 19 2.35 9.00 -16.62
C LYS A 19 1.10 8.33 -17.23
N ILE A 20 1.01 7.01 -17.11
CA ILE A 20 -0.08 6.17 -17.61
C ILE A 20 -0.51 5.24 -16.48
N TYR A 21 -1.78 5.29 -16.13
CA TYR A 21 -2.38 4.36 -15.17
C TYR A 21 -3.24 3.35 -15.94
N GLU A 22 -2.97 2.08 -15.73
CA GLU A 22 -3.85 1.02 -16.21
C GLU A 22 -5.06 0.92 -15.26
N TYR A 23 -6.26 1.04 -15.82
CA TYR A 23 -7.51 1.15 -15.05
C TYR A 23 -7.77 -0.07 -14.16
N ASP A 24 -7.45 -1.26 -14.66
CA ASP A 24 -7.54 -2.53 -13.93
C ASP A 24 -6.68 -2.55 -12.66
N LYS A 25 -5.53 -1.87 -12.65
CA LYS A 25 -4.65 -1.73 -11.48
C LYS A 25 -5.16 -0.71 -10.46
N MET A 26 -6.19 0.07 -10.80
CA MET A 26 -6.80 1.08 -9.93
C MET A 26 -8.12 0.65 -9.30
N ILE A 27 -8.59 -0.58 -9.55
CA ILE A 27 -9.88 -1.07 -9.04
C ILE A 27 -9.96 -0.97 -7.52
N LEU A 28 -8.93 -1.39 -6.79
CA LEU A 28 -8.97 -1.39 -5.32
C LEU A 28 -8.94 0.03 -4.72
N PRO A 29 -8.03 0.94 -5.13
CA PRO A 29 -8.12 2.35 -4.74
C PRO A 29 -9.46 3.01 -5.08
N HIS A 30 -10.00 2.74 -6.27
CA HIS A 30 -11.29 3.24 -6.71
C HIS A 30 -12.43 2.73 -5.82
N LEU A 31 -12.49 1.43 -5.54
CA LEU A 31 -13.48 0.86 -4.63
C LEU A 31 -13.36 1.45 -3.22
N PHE A 32 -12.13 1.59 -2.72
CA PHE A 32 -11.86 2.12 -1.39
C PHE A 32 -12.37 3.56 -1.22
N TYR A 33 -12.17 4.41 -2.23
CA TYR A 33 -12.65 5.80 -2.23
C TYR A 33 -14.18 5.91 -2.12
N HIS A 34 -14.92 4.89 -2.55
CA HIS A 34 -16.39 4.86 -2.51
C HIS A 34 -16.95 4.13 -1.27
N LEU A 35 -16.10 3.69 -0.34
CA LEU A 35 -16.57 3.09 0.90
C LEU A 35 -17.25 4.15 1.76
N ASN A 36 -18.41 3.80 2.32
CA ASN A 36 -19.09 4.66 3.28
C ASN A 36 -18.39 4.65 4.65
N GLU A 37 -18.69 5.65 5.48
CA GLU A 37 -18.15 5.81 6.83
C GLU A 37 -18.32 4.56 7.71
N LYS A 38 -19.45 3.85 7.58
CA LYS A 38 -19.71 2.63 8.35
C LYS A 38 -18.75 1.50 7.98
N ALA A 39 -18.48 1.32 6.68
CA ALA A 39 -17.54 0.32 6.18
C ALA A 39 -16.10 0.68 6.58
N LEU A 40 -15.71 1.95 6.45
CA LEU A 40 -14.40 2.44 6.90
C LEU A 40 -14.20 2.21 8.40
N THR A 41 -15.19 2.58 9.22
CA THR A 41 -15.18 2.35 10.67
C THR A 41 -15.07 0.85 10.99
N SER A 42 -15.79 -0.01 10.27
CA SER A 42 -15.70 -1.47 10.46
C SER A 42 -14.30 -1.99 10.15
N ILE A 43 -13.70 -1.54 9.05
CA ILE A 43 -12.34 -1.90 8.64
C ILE A 43 -11.34 -1.46 9.73
N GLU A 44 -11.44 -0.22 10.22
CA GLU A 44 -10.62 0.26 11.31
C GLU A 44 -10.76 -0.60 12.57
N GLN A 45 -11.98 -0.95 12.95
CA GLN A 45 -12.26 -1.77 14.12
C GLN A 45 -11.67 -3.17 14.01
N THR A 46 -11.66 -3.77 12.82
CA THR A 46 -11.02 -5.05 12.57
C THR A 46 -9.49 -4.95 12.55
N LEU A 47 -8.95 -3.80 12.14
CA LEU A 47 -7.51 -3.55 12.06
C LEU A 47 -6.90 -2.98 13.36
N LYS A 48 -7.72 -2.75 14.40
CA LYS A 48 -7.41 -2.08 15.70
C LYS A 48 -6.16 -2.52 16.46
N ASN A 49 -5.54 -3.64 16.10
CA ASN A 49 -4.32 -4.13 16.75
C ASN A 49 -3.02 -3.70 16.07
N THR A 50 -3.08 -2.85 15.04
CA THR A 50 -1.89 -2.39 14.34
C THR A 50 -1.59 -0.92 14.63
N LYS A 51 -0.37 -0.69 15.10
CA LYS A 51 0.22 0.64 15.27
C LYS A 51 0.05 1.42 13.96
N SER A 52 -0.10 2.74 14.05
CA SER A 52 -0.16 3.58 12.85
C SER A 52 1.00 3.21 11.91
N ILE A 53 0.77 3.26 10.59
CA ILE A 53 1.83 3.01 9.59
C ILE A 53 2.74 4.24 9.50
N GLU A 54 3.26 4.64 10.66
CA GLU A 54 4.30 5.63 10.83
C GLU A 54 5.64 4.89 10.76
N MET A 55 6.22 4.95 9.56
CA MET A 55 7.57 4.53 9.28
C MET A 55 8.21 5.57 8.39
N ASP A 56 9.54 5.56 8.33
CA ASP A 56 10.29 6.43 7.44
C ASP A 56 9.89 6.21 5.96
N GLN A 57 10.16 7.22 5.14
CA GLN A 57 9.78 7.23 3.73
C GLN A 57 10.43 6.07 2.95
N GLU A 58 11.62 5.63 3.37
CA GLU A 58 12.36 4.56 2.70
C GLU A 58 11.71 3.19 2.93
N LEU A 59 11.30 2.88 4.16
CA LEU A 59 10.56 1.66 4.49
C LEU A 59 9.17 1.67 3.86
N MET A 60 8.49 2.82 3.84
CA MET A 60 7.22 2.94 3.14
C MET A 60 7.40 2.66 1.64
N ASN A 61 8.39 3.28 0.99
CA ASN A 61 8.69 3.02 -0.41
C ASN A 61 9.05 1.54 -0.66
N THR A 62 9.80 0.93 0.26
CA THR A 62 10.14 -0.50 0.20
C THR A 62 8.88 -1.38 0.24
N ALA A 63 7.94 -1.10 1.14
CA ALA A 63 6.68 -1.83 1.23
C ALA A 63 5.85 -1.69 -0.06
N ILE A 64 5.69 -0.47 -0.57
CA ILE A 64 4.91 -0.21 -1.78
C ILE A 64 5.53 -0.86 -3.02
N GLU A 65 6.85 -0.78 -3.20
CA GLU A 65 7.51 -1.47 -4.32
C GLU A 65 7.41 -2.99 -4.17
N PHE A 66 7.45 -3.53 -2.94
CA PHE A 66 7.25 -4.96 -2.72
C PHE A 66 5.85 -5.43 -3.13
N LEU A 67 4.81 -4.66 -2.80
CA LEU A 67 3.43 -4.91 -3.26
C LEU A 67 3.33 -4.83 -4.79
N ARG A 68 3.93 -3.80 -5.40
CA ARG A 68 3.92 -3.60 -6.86
C ARG A 68 4.60 -4.70 -7.65
N ASN A 69 5.60 -5.34 -7.06
CA ASN A 69 6.32 -6.47 -7.64
C ASN A 69 5.75 -7.81 -7.15
N ASN A 70 4.44 -7.87 -6.86
CA ASN A 70 3.74 -9.10 -6.51
C ASN A 70 4.37 -9.89 -5.36
N LEU A 71 4.89 -9.19 -4.34
CA LEU A 71 5.58 -9.78 -3.19
C LEU A 71 6.85 -10.57 -3.57
N ASN A 72 7.41 -10.28 -4.75
CA ASN A 72 8.62 -10.95 -5.24
C ASN A 72 9.87 -10.25 -4.70
N VAL A 73 10.64 -10.96 -3.89
CA VAL A 73 11.86 -10.44 -3.27
C VAL A 73 12.93 -10.07 -4.31
N THR A 74 13.10 -10.88 -5.35
CA THR A 74 14.14 -10.67 -6.38
C THR A 74 13.82 -9.43 -7.21
N ASP A 75 12.60 -9.35 -7.73
CA ASP A 75 12.19 -8.23 -8.59
C ASP A 75 12.17 -6.91 -7.82
N THR A 76 11.70 -6.94 -6.56
CA THR A 76 11.70 -5.76 -5.69
C THR A 76 13.13 -5.29 -5.36
N ALA A 77 14.05 -6.23 -5.07
CA ALA A 77 15.43 -5.88 -4.77
C ALA A 77 16.11 -5.21 -5.98
N ASN A 78 15.88 -5.76 -7.18
CA ASN A 78 16.35 -5.18 -8.44
C ASN A 78 15.74 -3.79 -8.67
N ARG A 79 14.43 -3.64 -8.46
CA ARG A 79 13.69 -2.38 -8.62
C ARG A 79 14.16 -1.28 -7.68
N LEU A 80 14.50 -1.64 -6.44
CA LEU A 80 14.99 -0.71 -5.42
C LEU A 80 16.51 -0.51 -5.47
N HIS A 81 17.23 -1.20 -6.35
CA HIS A 81 18.69 -1.21 -6.42
C HIS A 81 19.36 -1.54 -5.07
N VAL A 82 18.78 -2.50 -4.34
CA VAL A 82 19.33 -2.99 -3.07
C VAL A 82 19.62 -4.48 -3.16
N HIS A 83 20.53 -4.95 -2.31
CA HIS A 83 20.77 -6.39 -2.20
C HIS A 83 19.53 -7.10 -1.60
N ARG A 84 19.27 -8.35 -2.04
CA ARG A 84 18.19 -9.21 -1.53
C ARG A 84 18.13 -9.26 0.00
N ASN A 85 19.28 -9.40 0.66
CA ASN A 85 19.32 -9.49 2.13
C ASN A 85 18.96 -8.15 2.79
N THR A 86 19.36 -7.02 2.18
CA THR A 86 18.96 -5.69 2.64
C THR A 86 17.45 -5.51 2.54
N LEU A 87 16.84 -5.98 1.44
CA LEU A 87 15.38 -5.98 1.31
C LEU A 87 14.72 -6.86 2.39
N ILE A 88 15.19 -8.09 2.59
CA ILE A 88 14.65 -9.00 3.63
C ILE A 88 14.72 -8.35 5.02
N TYR A 89 15.83 -7.68 5.33
CA TYR A 89 15.97 -6.94 6.58
C TYR A 89 14.93 -5.82 6.70
N ARG A 90 14.74 -5.01 5.65
CA ARG A 90 13.72 -3.95 5.62
C ARG A 90 12.31 -4.50 5.79
N LEU A 91 11.98 -5.63 5.14
CA LEU A 91 10.69 -6.31 5.30
C LEU A 91 10.47 -6.78 6.75
N GLY A 92 11.52 -7.30 7.40
CA GLY A 92 11.49 -7.63 8.83
C GLY A 92 11.24 -6.40 9.71
N LYS A 93 11.91 -5.28 9.42
CA LYS A 93 11.71 -4.02 10.13
C LYS A 93 10.28 -3.49 9.93
N ILE A 94 9.74 -3.54 8.73
CA ILE A 94 8.33 -3.20 8.44
C ILE A 94 7.39 -4.01 9.32
N LYS A 95 7.55 -5.34 9.36
CA LYS A 95 6.76 -6.22 10.24
C LYS A 95 6.86 -5.84 11.71
N SER A 96 8.05 -5.51 12.21
CA SER A 96 8.22 -5.10 13.62
C SER A 96 7.52 -3.79 13.96
N ILE A 97 7.41 -2.87 13.00
CA ILE A 97 6.78 -1.56 13.20
C ILE A 97 5.26 -1.69 13.12
N THR A 98 4.77 -2.38 12.09
CA THR A 98 3.34 -2.39 11.74
C THR A 98 2.59 -3.58 12.34
N GLY A 99 3.29 -4.67 12.64
CA GLY A 99 2.69 -5.96 12.99
C GLY A 99 2.34 -6.83 11.78
N TYR A 100 2.41 -6.32 10.55
CA TYR A 100 2.06 -7.08 9.34
C TYR A 100 3.27 -7.71 8.66
N ASP A 101 3.23 -9.02 8.46
CA ASP A 101 4.14 -9.72 7.56
C ASP A 101 3.70 -9.56 6.11
N ILE A 102 4.14 -8.48 5.46
CA ILE A 102 3.74 -8.19 4.08
C ILE A 102 4.28 -9.19 3.04
N LYS A 103 5.02 -10.24 3.44
CA LYS A 103 5.29 -11.40 2.57
C LYS A 103 4.08 -12.34 2.45
N ASN A 104 3.16 -12.29 3.39
CA ASN A 104 1.88 -12.98 3.32
C ASN A 104 0.87 -12.09 2.58
N PHE A 105 0.18 -12.66 1.58
CA PHE A 105 -0.76 -11.92 0.75
C PHE A 105 -1.91 -11.24 1.53
N ILE A 106 -2.48 -11.92 2.53
CA ILE A 106 -3.60 -11.38 3.32
C ILE A 106 -3.12 -10.22 4.18
N GLU A 107 -1.99 -10.38 4.86
CA GLU A 107 -1.40 -9.31 5.68
C GLU A 107 -0.93 -8.13 4.82
N ALA A 108 -0.36 -8.40 3.65
CA ALA A 108 0.00 -7.39 2.65
C ALA A 108 -1.23 -6.59 2.17
N THR A 109 -2.36 -7.27 1.95
CA THR A 109 -3.63 -6.63 1.56
C THR A 109 -4.15 -5.74 2.69
N ASN A 110 -4.13 -6.22 3.94
CA ASN A 110 -4.52 -5.42 5.11
C ASN A 110 -3.63 -4.18 5.27
N PHE A 111 -2.31 -4.34 5.12
CA PHE A 111 -1.37 -3.22 5.11
C PHE A 111 -1.69 -2.22 3.99
N TYR A 112 -2.01 -2.70 2.78
CA TYR A 112 -2.35 -1.83 1.67
C TYR A 112 -3.66 -1.06 1.88
N LEU A 113 -4.68 -1.67 2.49
CA LEU A 113 -5.93 -0.98 2.83
C LEU A 113 -5.70 0.16 3.84
N LEU A 114 -4.88 -0.07 4.87
CA LEU A 114 -4.49 0.98 5.82
C LEU A 114 -3.69 2.08 5.13
N TYR A 115 -2.82 1.71 4.19
CA TYR A 115 -2.08 2.66 3.38
C TYR A 115 -3.02 3.53 2.52
N LEU A 116 -4.01 2.93 1.85
CA LEU A 116 -5.02 3.65 1.08
C LEU A 116 -5.83 4.61 1.94
N LYS A 117 -6.22 4.19 3.15
CA LYS A 117 -6.86 5.06 4.12
C LYS A 117 -6.00 6.30 4.38
N LYS A 118 -4.72 6.12 4.72
CA LYS A 118 -3.78 7.21 5.04
C LYS A 118 -3.66 8.25 3.93
N ILE A 119 -3.78 7.85 2.66
CA ILE A 119 -3.57 8.75 1.52
C ILE A 119 -4.88 9.33 0.95
N LEU A 120 -6.00 8.60 1.01
CA LEU A 120 -7.27 8.99 0.40
C LEU A 120 -8.20 9.68 1.40
N ILE A 121 -8.06 9.40 2.69
CA ILE A 121 -8.95 9.87 3.76
C ILE A 121 -8.07 10.60 4.77
N LYS A 122 -8.10 11.93 4.71
CA LYS A 122 -7.41 12.81 5.68
C LYS A 122 -8.24 12.98 6.94
#